data_AF-A0A6A5SVT2-F1
#
_entry.id   AF-A0A6A5SVT2-F1
#
_cell.length_a   1.000
_cell.length_b   1.000
_cell.length_c   1.000
_cell.angle_alpha   90.00
_cell.angle_beta   90.00
_cell.angle_gamma   90.00
#
_symmetry.space_group_name_H-M   'P 1'
#
loop_
_entity.id
_entity.type
_entity.pdbx_description
1 polymer ?
#
loop_
_entity_poly.entity_id
_entity_poly.type
_entity_poly.pdbx_seq_one_letter_code
_entity_poly.pdbx_strand_id
1 'polypeptide(L)'
;MDLHRRIRHDLLNRLRWDVLAPISSITILCAPYEENIYLPFFSHPAADESLASPPLSRISAYSRDISMREEMDMEADEEDQYKGPANLSINNHNNPITMRQFVTEVHEYLNKEDVMSVIKETKAMFYRTPRADGTGRDCVHGHPGTLPEDMEFWFWLGLMSELDGVVTVALNLFLEGEMMRTKEAFWALAVRKVKEYEVPGSGGFKPLVLWPASTPLQPGEPGLPPPPQLGQPGRAFTSVGGFLERET
;
A
#
# COMPACT_ATOMS: atom_id res chain seq x y z
N MET A 1 5.07 -20.83 -14.84
CA MET A 1 5.41 -19.39 -14.83
C MET A 1 5.87 -19.09 -13.41
N ASP A 2 6.98 -18.38 -13.22
CA ASP A 2 7.47 -18.03 -11.87
C ASP A 2 6.42 -17.18 -11.15
N LEU A 3 5.93 -17.63 -9.99
CA LEU A 3 4.86 -16.95 -9.25
C LEU A 3 5.30 -15.54 -8.82
N HIS A 4 6.60 -15.33 -8.60
CA HIS A 4 7.18 -14.01 -8.34
C HIS A 4 7.01 -13.01 -9.49
N ARG A 5 6.73 -13.50 -10.71
CA ARG A 5 6.42 -12.65 -11.88
C ARG A 5 4.93 -12.48 -12.10
N ARG A 6 4.08 -13.21 -11.37
CA ARG A 6 2.62 -13.14 -11.54
C ARG A 6 2.05 -11.93 -10.82
N ILE A 7 2.51 -11.62 -9.61
CA ILE A 7 2.10 -10.41 -8.87
C ILE A 7 2.97 -9.21 -9.30
N ARG A 8 2.37 -8.02 -9.33
CA ARG A 8 3.03 -6.74 -9.62
C ARG A 8 3.94 -6.28 -8.47
N HIS A 9 4.98 -7.05 -8.19
CA HIS A 9 6.05 -6.70 -7.25
C HIS A 9 6.72 -5.37 -7.62
N ASP A 10 6.79 -5.05 -8.91
CA ASP A 10 7.29 -3.77 -9.39
C ASP A 10 6.47 -2.59 -8.84
N LEU A 11 5.16 -2.74 -8.68
CA LEU A 11 4.29 -1.72 -8.08
C LEU A 11 4.34 -1.78 -6.55
N LEU A 12 4.23 -2.97 -5.96
CA LEU A 12 4.21 -3.12 -4.50
C LEU A 12 5.52 -2.63 -3.84
N ASN A 13 6.68 -2.87 -4.47
CA ASN A 13 7.97 -2.36 -3.96
C ASN A 13 8.15 -0.84 -4.11
N ARG A 14 7.29 -0.15 -4.88
CA ARG A 14 7.29 1.31 -4.98
C ARG A 14 6.48 1.99 -3.89
N LEU A 15 5.61 1.25 -3.21
CA LEU A 15 4.75 1.82 -2.18
C LEU A 15 5.58 2.15 -0.94
N ARG A 16 5.49 3.41 -0.50
CA ARG A 16 5.82 3.81 0.86
C ARG A 16 4.55 3.73 1.68
N TRP A 17 4.45 2.65 2.43
CA TRP A 17 3.25 2.26 3.14
C TRP A 17 3.58 1.98 4.60
N ASP A 18 3.38 2.98 5.44
CA ASP A 18 3.29 2.81 6.88
C ASP A 18 1.89 2.29 7.19
N VAL A 19 1.81 1.08 7.73
CA VAL A 19 0.56 0.39 7.98
C VAL A 19 -0.21 1.06 9.11
N LEU A 20 0.44 1.71 10.07
CA LEU A 20 -0.25 2.37 11.18
C LEU A 20 -0.70 3.80 10.85
N ALA A 21 -0.12 4.41 9.82
CA ALA A 21 -0.54 5.71 9.35
C ALA A 21 -1.89 5.63 8.59
N PRO A 22 -2.65 6.73 8.46
CA PRO A 22 -3.86 6.75 7.66
C PRO A 22 -3.61 6.24 6.24
N ILE A 23 -4.52 5.44 5.68
CA ILE A 23 -4.37 4.87 4.34
C ILE A 23 -4.13 5.90 3.23
N SER A 24 -4.64 7.13 3.39
CA SER A 24 -4.42 8.25 2.47
C SER A 24 -2.98 8.77 2.45
N SER A 25 -2.15 8.40 3.43
CA SER A 25 -0.73 8.76 3.50
C SER A 25 0.17 7.90 2.61
N ILE A 26 -0.36 6.78 2.08
CA ILE A 26 0.41 5.87 1.23
C ILE A 26 0.83 6.63 -0.04
N THR A 27 2.13 6.60 -0.32
CA THR A 27 2.71 7.20 -1.52
C THR A 27 3.36 6.14 -2.40
N ILE A 28 3.51 6.44 -3.69
CA ILE A 28 4.15 5.58 -4.68
C ILE A 28 5.35 6.28 -5.31
N LEU A 29 6.46 5.54 -5.46
CA LEU A 29 7.66 5.98 -6.16
C LEU A 29 7.47 5.96 -7.69
N CYS A 30 7.45 7.14 -8.31
CA CYS A 30 7.25 7.30 -9.75
C CYS A 30 8.57 7.36 -10.54
N ALA A 31 9.60 8.02 -10.01
CA ALA A 31 10.87 8.26 -10.70
C ALA A 31 12.07 7.70 -9.92
N PRO A 32 12.36 6.38 -10.00
CA PRO A 32 13.41 5.75 -9.20
C PRO A 32 14.85 6.10 -9.67
N TYR A 33 15.04 6.60 -10.89
CA TYR A 33 16.37 6.90 -11.46
C TYR A 33 16.79 8.38 -11.36
N GLU A 34 15.86 9.27 -11.00
CA GLU A 34 16.12 10.71 -10.93
C GLU A 34 16.16 11.15 -9.46
N GLU A 35 15.08 11.74 -8.95
CA GLU A 35 15.03 12.36 -7.62
C GLU A 35 14.25 11.56 -6.56
N ASN A 36 13.82 10.33 -6.89
CA ASN A 36 12.84 9.57 -6.10
C ASN A 36 11.56 10.38 -5.82
N ILE A 37 10.83 10.71 -6.89
CA ILE A 37 9.56 11.44 -6.77
C ILE A 37 8.48 10.53 -6.20
N TYR A 38 7.82 10.97 -5.12
CA TYR A 38 6.71 10.28 -4.47
C TYR A 38 5.40 11.04 -4.69
N LEU A 39 4.35 10.33 -5.10
CA LEU A 39 3.01 10.87 -5.28
C LEU A 39 1.99 10.10 -4.41
N PRO A 40 0.85 10.71 -4.03
CA PRO A 40 -0.23 9.98 -3.35
C PRO A 40 -0.70 8.78 -4.18
N PHE A 41 -0.69 7.58 -3.58
CA PHE A 41 -0.97 6.34 -4.30
C PHE A 41 -2.40 6.27 -4.82
N PHE A 42 -3.39 6.60 -3.99
CA PHE A 42 -4.82 6.46 -4.34
C PHE A 42 -5.28 7.40 -5.47
N SER A 43 -4.49 8.42 -5.79
CA SER A 43 -4.73 9.33 -6.93
C SER A 43 -3.88 8.98 -8.16
N HIS A 44 -3.00 7.99 -8.05
CA HIS A 44 -2.10 7.57 -9.13
C HIS A 44 -2.74 6.45 -9.97
N PRO A 45 -2.58 6.43 -11.31
CA PRO A 45 -3.16 5.41 -12.18
C PRO A 45 -2.80 3.96 -11.81
N ALA A 46 -1.61 3.75 -11.24
CA ALA A 46 -1.16 2.44 -10.75
C ALA A 46 -2.09 1.82 -9.69
N ALA A 47 -2.91 2.61 -9.00
CA ALA A 47 -3.93 2.10 -8.08
C ALA A 47 -5.00 1.28 -8.80
N ASP A 48 -5.32 1.62 -10.06
CA ASP A 48 -6.38 0.96 -10.82
C ASP A 48 -5.85 -0.17 -11.71
N GLU A 49 -4.53 -0.40 -11.71
CA GLU A 49 -3.90 -1.54 -12.37
C GLU A 49 -4.25 -2.88 -11.67
N SER A 50 -4.30 -3.96 -12.47
CA SER A 50 -4.44 -5.31 -11.94
C SER A 50 -3.24 -5.65 -11.04
N LEU A 51 -3.52 -6.25 -9.88
CA LEU A 51 -2.51 -6.74 -8.93
C LEU A 51 -1.58 -7.79 -9.57
N ALA A 52 -2.08 -8.50 -10.59
CA ALA A 52 -1.40 -9.64 -11.18
C ALA A 52 -1.51 -9.69 -12.71
N SER A 53 -0.55 -10.37 -13.34
CA SER A 53 -0.54 -10.76 -14.75
C SER A 53 -0.14 -12.24 -14.89
N PRO A 54 -1.04 -13.15 -15.32
CA PRO A 54 -2.45 -12.88 -15.63
C PRO A 54 -3.27 -12.43 -14.41
N PRO A 55 -4.39 -11.70 -14.61
CA PRO A 55 -5.22 -11.20 -13.52
C PRO A 55 -5.69 -12.29 -12.56
N LEU A 56 -5.75 -11.94 -11.28
CA LEU A 56 -6.27 -12.78 -10.21
C LEU A 56 -7.61 -12.22 -9.75
N SER A 57 -8.62 -13.08 -9.59
CA SER A 57 -9.88 -12.71 -8.97
C SER A 57 -9.99 -13.15 -7.52
N ARG A 58 -9.07 -14.02 -7.05
CA ARG A 58 -9.02 -14.47 -5.66
C ARG A 58 -7.59 -14.55 -5.17
N ILE A 59 -7.36 -14.06 -3.96
CA ILE A 59 -6.14 -14.30 -3.20
C ILE A 59 -6.46 -14.60 -1.74
N SER A 60 -5.54 -15.29 -1.09
CA SER A 60 -5.45 -15.41 0.37
C SER A 60 -4.24 -14.62 0.84
N ALA A 61 -4.29 -14.02 2.02
CA ALA A 61 -3.18 -13.31 2.61
C ALA A 61 -3.13 -13.54 4.12
N TYR A 62 -1.92 -13.69 4.65
CA TYR A 62 -1.69 -13.90 6.08
C TYR A 62 -0.50 -13.09 6.55
N SER A 63 -0.48 -12.70 7.82
CA SER A 63 0.69 -12.04 8.42
C SER A 63 1.77 -13.06 8.72
N ARG A 64 3.00 -12.83 8.24
CA ARG A 64 4.12 -13.72 8.55
C ARG A 64 4.47 -13.70 10.04
N ASP A 65 4.29 -12.56 10.71
CA ASP A 65 4.52 -12.46 12.15
C ASP A 65 3.53 -13.33 12.94
N ILE A 66 2.26 -13.40 12.50
CA ILE A 66 1.26 -14.30 13.12
C ILE A 66 1.61 -15.76 12.84
N SER A 67 1.93 -16.11 11.59
CA SER A 67 2.36 -17.47 11.24
C SER A 67 3.62 -17.89 11.99
N MET A 68 4.56 -16.97 12.24
CA MET A 68 5.75 -17.26 13.05
C MET A 68 5.39 -17.51 14.52
N ARG A 69 4.38 -16.82 15.06
CA ARG A 69 3.86 -17.08 16.41
C ARG A 69 3.28 -18.48 16.53
N GLU A 70 2.49 -18.90 15.55
CA GLU A 70 1.95 -20.27 15.46
C GLU A 70 3.08 -21.31 15.34
N GLU A 71 4.10 -21.05 14.49
CA GLU A 71 5.27 -21.91 14.34
C GLU A 71 6.04 -22.09 15.67
N MET A 72 6.16 -21.03 16.48
CA MET A 72 6.82 -21.09 17.80
C MET A 72 6.04 -21.87 18.85
N ASP A 73 4.73 -22.01 18.68
CA ASP A 73 3.85 -22.68 19.64
C ASP A 73 3.52 -24.13 19.24
N MET A 74 4.17 -24.64 18.19
CA MET A 74 3.93 -25.97 17.64
C MET A 74 4.23 -27.12 18.62
N GLU A 75 5.07 -26.87 19.63
CA GLU A 75 5.41 -27.84 20.67
C GLU A 75 4.41 -27.86 21.84
N ALA A 76 3.47 -26.92 21.90
CA ALA A 76 2.40 -26.91 22.89
C ALA A 76 1.37 -28.01 22.60
N ASP A 77 0.67 -28.43 23.65
CA ASP A 77 -0.47 -29.35 23.52
C ASP A 77 -1.54 -28.74 22.61
N GLU A 78 -2.21 -29.56 21.79
CA GLU A 78 -3.13 -29.08 20.72
C GLU A 78 -4.25 -28.16 21.24
N GLU A 79 -4.67 -28.33 22.49
CA GLU A 79 -5.68 -27.49 23.15
C GLU A 79 -5.16 -26.10 23.51
N ASP A 80 -3.84 -25.99 23.79
CA ASP A 80 -3.15 -24.78 24.20
C ASP A 80 -2.46 -24.07 23.02
N GLN A 81 -2.37 -24.72 21.85
CA GLN A 81 -1.79 -24.12 20.65
C GLN A 81 -2.49 -22.81 20.29
N TYR A 82 -1.66 -21.79 20.11
CA TYR A 82 -2.04 -20.47 19.69
C TYR A 82 -2.77 -20.54 18.34
N LYS A 83 -3.99 -19.99 18.34
CA LYS A 83 -4.83 -19.88 17.14
C LYS A 83 -4.88 -18.41 16.74
N GLY A 84 -4.17 -18.06 15.68
CA GLY A 84 -4.15 -16.71 15.17
C GLY A 84 -5.52 -16.22 14.66
N PRO A 85 -5.68 -14.91 14.49
CA PRO A 85 -6.80 -14.34 13.75
C PRO A 85 -6.95 -14.97 12.35
N ALA A 86 -8.18 -14.97 11.83
CA ALA A 86 -8.44 -15.53 10.51
C ALA A 86 -7.69 -14.76 9.40
N ASN A 87 -7.09 -15.50 8.47
CA ASN A 87 -6.43 -14.94 7.29
C ASN A 87 -7.37 -14.07 6.45
N LEU A 88 -6.79 -13.07 5.78
CA LEU A 88 -7.51 -12.24 4.81
C LEU A 88 -7.78 -13.06 3.54
N SER A 89 -9.02 -13.04 3.07
CA SER A 89 -9.35 -13.54 1.72
C SER A 89 -10.00 -12.44 0.92
N ILE A 90 -9.38 -12.10 -0.20
CA ILE A 90 -9.91 -11.15 -1.18
C ILE A 90 -10.50 -11.98 -2.32
N ASN A 91 -11.79 -11.80 -2.60
CA ASN A 91 -12.48 -12.51 -3.68
C ASN A 91 -13.35 -11.54 -4.47
N ASN A 92 -12.90 -11.22 -5.68
CA ASN A 92 -13.59 -10.36 -6.63
C ASN A 92 -14.33 -11.18 -7.71
N HIS A 93 -14.67 -12.44 -7.41
CA HIS A 93 -15.38 -13.38 -8.28
C HIS A 93 -14.68 -13.63 -9.62
N ASN A 94 -15.11 -12.92 -10.67
CA ASN A 94 -14.58 -13.01 -12.03
C ASN A 94 -13.82 -11.74 -12.45
N ASN A 95 -13.79 -10.71 -11.59
CA ASN A 95 -13.10 -9.47 -11.88
C ASN A 95 -11.65 -9.51 -11.36
N PRO A 96 -10.71 -8.85 -12.03
CA PRO A 96 -9.36 -8.64 -11.51
C PRO A 96 -9.37 -7.92 -10.16
N ILE A 97 -8.55 -8.37 -9.22
CA ILE A 97 -8.20 -7.62 -8.03
C ILE A 97 -7.24 -6.50 -8.46
N THR A 98 -7.59 -5.25 -8.15
CA THR A 98 -6.76 -4.09 -8.42
C THR A 98 -5.75 -3.84 -7.30
N MET A 99 -4.70 -3.07 -7.59
CA MET A 99 -3.75 -2.61 -6.58
C MET A 99 -4.44 -1.82 -5.45
N ARG A 100 -5.40 -0.95 -5.80
CA ARG A 100 -6.21 -0.19 -4.84
C ARG A 100 -6.96 -1.11 -3.88
N GLN A 101 -7.67 -2.11 -4.42
CA GLN A 101 -8.44 -3.06 -3.62
C GLN A 101 -7.52 -3.84 -2.69
N PHE A 102 -6.43 -4.39 -3.23
CA PHE A 102 -5.43 -5.11 -2.43
C PHE A 102 -4.90 -4.27 -1.27
N VAL A 103 -4.41 -3.06 -1.56
CA VAL A 103 -3.86 -2.16 -0.52
C VAL A 103 -4.93 -1.81 0.51
N THR A 104 -6.17 -1.56 0.09
CA THR A 104 -7.27 -1.21 1.01
C THR A 104 -7.59 -2.35 1.97
N GLU A 105 -7.85 -3.55 1.44
CA GLU A 105 -8.25 -4.70 2.26
C GLU A 105 -7.11 -5.19 3.16
N VAL A 106 -5.86 -5.17 2.67
CA VAL A 106 -4.70 -5.51 3.49
C VAL A 106 -4.44 -4.45 4.58
N HIS A 107 -4.59 -3.16 4.26
CA HIS A 107 -4.42 -2.09 5.24
C HIS A 107 -5.45 -2.21 6.36
N GLU A 108 -6.72 -2.43 6.02
CA GLU A 108 -7.80 -2.65 6.99
C GLU A 108 -7.55 -3.91 7.82
N TYR A 109 -7.18 -5.03 7.19
CA TYR A 109 -6.87 -6.29 7.87
C TYR A 109 -5.76 -6.13 8.90
N LEU A 110 -4.63 -5.53 8.50
CA LEU A 110 -3.49 -5.35 9.39
C LEU A 110 -3.76 -4.36 10.53
N ASN A 111 -4.72 -3.44 10.38
CA ASN A 111 -5.10 -2.48 11.43
C ASN A 111 -6.17 -3.01 12.39
N LYS A 112 -6.69 -4.23 12.22
CA LYS A 112 -7.57 -4.84 13.22
C LYS A 112 -6.81 -5.02 14.54
N GLU A 113 -7.46 -4.73 15.65
CA GLU A 113 -6.83 -4.75 16.99
C GLU A 113 -6.25 -6.12 17.34
N ASP A 114 -7.00 -7.19 17.04
CA ASP A 114 -6.60 -8.59 17.27
C ASP A 114 -5.45 -9.05 16.35
N VAL A 115 -5.31 -8.45 15.17
CA VAL A 115 -4.20 -8.71 14.24
C VAL A 115 -2.95 -7.93 14.65
N MET A 116 -3.07 -6.62 14.83
CA MET A 116 -1.91 -5.75 15.10
C MET A 116 -1.32 -5.96 16.50
N SER A 117 -2.14 -6.30 17.50
CA SER A 117 -1.65 -6.64 18.85
C SER A 117 -0.69 -7.82 18.80
N VAL A 118 -1.10 -8.91 18.14
CA VAL A 118 -0.27 -10.12 17.95
C VAL A 118 0.99 -9.80 17.17
N ILE A 119 0.89 -9.01 16.09
CA ILE A 119 2.08 -8.59 15.33
C ILE A 119 3.05 -7.84 16.23
N LYS A 120 2.57 -6.87 17.02
CA LYS A 120 3.41 -6.09 17.96
C LYS A 120 4.05 -6.99 19.01
N GLU A 121 3.29 -7.90 19.62
CA GLU A 121 3.80 -8.89 20.58
C GLU A 121 4.85 -9.80 19.95
N THR A 122 4.61 -10.27 18.73
CA THR A 122 5.59 -11.09 18.02
C THR A 122 6.87 -10.32 17.74
N LYS A 123 6.75 -9.11 17.19
CA LYS A 123 7.89 -8.24 16.89
C LYS A 123 8.67 -7.88 18.15
N ALA A 124 7.99 -7.61 19.26
CA ALA A 124 8.57 -7.36 20.57
C ALA A 124 9.53 -8.47 21.03
N MET A 125 9.20 -9.74 20.77
CA MET A 125 10.07 -10.88 21.13
C MET A 125 11.44 -10.86 20.43
N PHE A 126 11.51 -10.22 19.26
CA PHE A 126 12.72 -10.11 18.45
C PHE A 126 13.31 -8.69 18.44
N TYR A 127 12.63 -7.74 19.08
CA TYR A 127 13.05 -6.36 19.08
C TYR A 127 14.35 -6.21 19.87
N ARG A 128 15.31 -5.51 19.26
CA ARG A 128 16.65 -5.40 19.81
C ARG A 128 16.77 -4.12 20.64
N THR A 129 17.25 -4.23 21.87
CA THR A 129 17.52 -3.09 22.77
C THR A 129 18.74 -2.33 22.28
N PRO A 130 18.70 -1.00 22.08
CA PRO A 130 19.88 -0.21 21.74
C PRO A 130 21.02 -0.46 22.73
N ARG A 131 22.21 -0.76 22.22
CA ARG A 131 23.40 -0.88 23.05
C ARG A 131 23.75 0.49 23.62
N ALA A 132 24.16 0.50 24.88
CA ALA A 132 24.60 1.72 25.56
C ALA A 132 25.81 2.39 24.88
N ASP A 133 26.59 1.65 24.10
CA ASP A 133 27.77 2.14 23.38
C ASP A 133 27.47 2.73 21.99
N GLY A 134 26.20 2.71 21.55
CA GLY A 134 25.78 3.19 20.24
C GLY A 134 26.25 2.33 19.05
N THR A 135 26.85 1.16 19.30
CA THR A 135 27.39 0.28 18.24
C THR A 135 26.34 -0.61 17.58
N GLY A 136 25.10 -0.60 18.09
CA GLY A 136 24.01 -1.41 17.54
C GLY A 136 22.90 -1.66 18.55
N ARG A 137 22.21 -2.80 18.39
CA ARG A 137 21.12 -3.23 19.26
C ARG A 137 21.29 -4.72 19.64
N ASP A 138 21.11 -5.06 20.92
CA ASP A 138 21.17 -6.44 21.44
C ASP A 138 19.83 -7.16 21.29
N CYS A 139 19.89 -8.40 20.81
CA CYS A 139 18.71 -9.26 20.71
C CYS A 139 18.43 -9.87 22.09
N VAL A 140 17.35 -9.44 22.75
CA VAL A 140 16.95 -9.99 24.04
C VAL A 140 15.75 -10.90 23.81
N HIS A 141 16.00 -12.19 23.56
CA HIS A 141 14.92 -13.19 23.47
C HIS A 141 14.25 -13.36 24.84
N GLY A 142 12.92 -13.41 24.85
CA GLY A 142 12.14 -13.79 26.03
C GLY A 142 11.93 -12.70 27.09
N HIS A 143 12.38 -11.46 26.86
CA HIS A 143 11.92 -10.33 27.68
C HIS A 143 10.72 -9.66 26.99
N PRO A 144 9.61 -9.39 27.72
CA PRO A 144 8.49 -8.63 27.19
C PRO A 144 8.93 -7.18 26.98
N GLY A 145 9.59 -6.92 25.86
CA GLY A 145 9.85 -5.55 25.43
C GLY A 145 8.55 -5.01 24.88
N THR A 146 7.89 -4.11 25.59
CA THR A 146 6.89 -3.26 24.93
C THR A 146 7.60 -2.50 23.81
N LEU A 147 7.14 -2.64 22.57
CA LEU A 147 7.62 -1.79 21.50
C LEU A 147 7.32 -0.33 21.86
N PRO A 148 8.23 0.61 21.55
CA PRO A 148 7.92 2.02 21.69
C PRO A 148 6.65 2.39 20.91
N GLU A 149 5.85 3.29 21.47
CA GLU A 149 4.55 3.68 20.90
C GLU A 149 4.68 4.40 19.55
N ASP A 150 5.85 4.99 19.29
CA ASP A 150 6.19 5.76 18.09
C ASP A 150 6.78 4.90 16.94
N MET A 151 6.73 3.57 17.07
CA MET A 151 7.22 2.66 16.05
C MET A 151 6.35 2.67 14.79
N GLU A 152 7.00 2.84 13.63
CA GLU A 152 6.39 2.72 12.32
C GLU A 152 6.49 1.27 11.79
N PHE A 153 5.44 0.79 11.13
CA PHE A 153 5.40 -0.55 10.54
C PHE A 153 5.29 -0.44 9.03
N TRP A 154 6.36 -0.79 8.32
CA TRP A 154 6.44 -0.60 6.89
C TRP A 154 6.09 -1.89 6.15
N PHE A 155 5.15 -1.82 5.22
CA PHE A 155 4.80 -2.97 4.41
C PHE A 155 5.98 -3.45 3.56
N TRP A 156 6.30 -4.74 3.63
CA TRP A 156 7.29 -5.39 2.78
C TRP A 156 6.71 -6.70 2.26
N LEU A 157 6.44 -6.77 0.96
CA LEU A 157 5.82 -7.97 0.41
C LEU A 157 6.74 -9.20 0.57
N GLY A 158 6.15 -10.27 1.08
CA GLY A 158 6.85 -11.53 1.34
C GLY A 158 6.81 -12.54 0.22
N LEU A 159 6.99 -13.78 0.66
CA LEU A 159 6.88 -14.96 -0.20
C LEU A 159 5.45 -15.12 -0.66
N MET A 160 5.32 -15.73 -1.83
CA MET A 160 4.03 -16.09 -2.39
C MET A 160 4.07 -17.57 -2.73
N SER A 161 2.94 -18.23 -2.54
CA SER A 161 2.73 -19.61 -2.94
C SER A 161 1.39 -19.74 -3.64
N GLU A 162 1.25 -20.77 -4.47
CA GLU A 162 -0.03 -21.12 -5.08
C GLU A 162 -0.34 -22.55 -4.64
N LEU A 163 -1.46 -22.71 -3.95
CA LEU A 163 -1.97 -24.00 -3.49
C LEU A 163 -3.42 -24.12 -3.96
N ASP A 164 -3.74 -25.23 -4.63
CA ASP A 164 -5.07 -25.50 -5.18
C ASP A 164 -5.67 -24.36 -6.04
N GLY A 165 -4.81 -23.68 -6.80
CA GLY A 165 -5.19 -22.57 -7.68
C GLY A 165 -5.49 -21.25 -6.95
N VAL A 166 -5.26 -21.19 -5.64
CA VAL A 166 -5.35 -19.96 -4.85
C VAL A 166 -3.95 -19.43 -4.57
N VAL A 167 -3.70 -18.21 -5.02
CA VAL A 167 -2.46 -17.49 -4.68
C VAL A 167 -2.55 -17.01 -3.24
N THR A 168 -1.59 -17.41 -2.43
CA THR A 168 -1.43 -17.01 -1.04
C THR A 168 -0.24 -16.06 -0.90
N VAL A 169 -0.46 -14.92 -0.25
CA VAL A 169 0.52 -13.86 -0.07
C VAL A 169 0.90 -13.77 1.40
N ALA A 170 2.19 -13.95 1.73
CA ALA A 170 2.70 -13.64 3.06
C ALA A 170 2.93 -12.13 3.18
N LEU A 171 2.20 -11.49 4.08
CA LEU A 171 2.35 -10.08 4.43
C LEU A 171 3.48 -9.98 5.45
N ASN A 172 4.64 -9.44 5.06
CA ASN A 172 5.68 -9.09 6.03
C ASN A 172 5.62 -7.60 6.34
N LEU A 173 5.89 -7.28 7.59
CA LEU A 173 6.10 -5.91 8.03
C LEU A 173 7.57 -5.75 8.43
N PHE A 174 8.15 -4.63 8.02
CA PHE A 174 9.45 -4.18 8.46
C PHE A 174 9.29 -3.20 9.61
N LEU A 175 10.03 -3.44 10.68
CA LEU A 175 10.16 -2.55 11.83
C LEU A 175 11.59 -1.99 11.88
N GLU A 176 11.77 -0.71 12.18
CA GLU A 176 13.11 -0.13 12.22
C GLU A 176 14.02 -0.83 13.24
N GLY A 177 15.26 -1.14 12.83
CA GLY A 177 16.21 -1.93 13.60
C GLY A 177 16.16 -3.43 13.31
N GLU A 178 15.10 -3.92 12.63
CA GLU A 178 15.08 -5.30 12.13
C GLU A 178 16.23 -5.54 11.15
N MET A 179 16.86 -6.70 11.28
CA MET A 179 18.05 -7.07 10.51
C MET A 179 19.17 -6.01 10.57
N MET A 180 19.22 -5.21 11.64
CA MET A 180 20.19 -4.10 11.80
C MET A 180 20.09 -3.04 10.67
N ARG A 181 18.88 -2.79 10.16
CA ARG A 181 18.64 -1.78 9.12
C ARG A 181 17.92 -0.56 9.68
N THR A 182 18.34 0.62 9.24
CA THR A 182 17.57 1.86 9.40
C THR A 182 16.44 1.91 8.39
N LYS A 183 15.48 2.81 8.61
CA LYS A 183 14.42 3.14 7.65
C LYS A 183 14.98 3.53 6.28
N GLU A 184 16.03 4.33 6.21
CA GLU A 184 16.64 4.77 4.96
C GLU A 184 17.29 3.60 4.21
N ALA A 185 17.97 2.70 4.93
CA ALA A 185 18.59 1.52 4.34
C ALA A 185 17.55 0.56 3.76
N PHE A 186 16.43 0.39 4.47
CA PHE A 186 15.26 -0.36 3.97
C PHE A 186 14.72 0.24 2.66
N TRP A 187 14.53 1.55 2.61
CA TRP A 187 14.03 2.21 1.40
C TRP A 187 15.02 2.20 0.24
N ALA A 188 16.31 2.38 0.51
CA ALA A 188 17.35 2.25 -0.51
C ALA A 188 17.33 0.85 -1.15
N LEU A 189 17.08 -0.19 -0.35
CA LEU A 189 16.92 -1.55 -0.84
C LEU A 189 15.65 -1.73 -1.68
N ALA A 190 14.52 -1.17 -1.24
CA ALA A 190 13.27 -1.19 -2.01
C ALA A 190 13.42 -0.50 -3.38
N VAL A 191 14.03 0.70 -3.41
CA VAL A 191 14.35 1.41 -4.66
C VAL A 191 15.25 0.58 -5.56
N ARG A 192 16.28 -0.08 -5.01
CA ARG A 192 17.16 -0.96 -5.79
C ARG A 192 16.39 -2.12 -6.42
N LYS A 193 15.50 -2.77 -5.67
CA LYS A 193 14.64 -3.84 -6.20
C LYS A 193 13.74 -3.34 -7.33
N VAL A 194 13.13 -2.16 -7.19
CA VAL A 194 12.32 -1.55 -8.26
C VAL A 194 13.15 -1.41 -9.55
N LYS A 195 14.40 -0.94 -9.43
CA LYS A 195 15.30 -0.82 -10.59
C LYS A 195 15.59 -2.17 -11.23
N GLU A 196 15.83 -3.21 -10.44
CA GLU A 196 16.07 -4.58 -10.93
C GLU A 196 14.87 -5.12 -11.75
N TYR A 197 13.64 -4.78 -11.37
CA TYR A 197 12.43 -5.16 -12.10
C TYR A 197 12.23 -4.40 -13.43
N GLU A 198 12.80 -3.21 -13.58
CA GLU A 198 12.65 -2.39 -14.79
C GLU A 198 13.71 -2.65 -15.86
N VAL A 199 14.79 -3.39 -15.55
CA VAL A 199 15.83 -3.71 -16.53
C VAL A 199 15.22 -4.58 -17.65
N PRO A 200 15.28 -4.15 -18.93
CA PRO A 200 14.77 -4.92 -20.05
C PRO A 200 15.38 -6.33 -20.10
N GLY A 201 14.54 -7.36 -20.15
CA GLY A 201 14.95 -8.77 -20.23
C GLY A 201 14.96 -9.53 -18.90
N SER A 202 14.77 -8.87 -17.74
CA SER A 202 14.73 -9.56 -16.44
C SER A 202 13.37 -10.22 -16.13
N GLY A 203 12.26 -9.77 -16.71
CA GLY A 203 10.95 -10.29 -16.27
C GLY A 203 9.65 -9.80 -16.93
N GLY A 204 9.65 -8.77 -17.79
CA GLY A 204 8.53 -8.53 -18.71
C GLY A 204 7.48 -7.48 -18.32
N PHE A 205 7.77 -6.52 -17.43
CA PHE A 205 6.89 -5.37 -17.20
C PHE A 205 7.41 -4.13 -17.91
N LYS A 206 6.52 -3.38 -18.58
CA LYS A 206 6.87 -2.07 -19.13
C LYS A 206 7.13 -1.10 -17.96
N PRO A 207 8.18 -0.26 -18.01
CA PRO A 207 8.36 0.81 -17.04
C PRO A 207 7.08 1.64 -16.91
N LEU A 208 6.77 2.08 -15.68
CA LEU A 208 5.65 3.00 -15.46
C LEU A 208 5.87 4.25 -16.33
N VAL A 209 4.83 4.67 -17.05
CA VAL A 209 4.86 5.95 -17.75
C VAL A 209 4.96 7.04 -16.68
N LEU A 210 5.98 7.89 -16.78
CA LEU A 210 6.16 9.05 -15.88
C LEU A 210 4.89 9.90 -15.86
N TRP A 211 4.31 10.10 -14.67
CA TRP A 211 3.17 10.97 -14.43
C TRP A 211 3.57 12.25 -13.69
N PRO A 212 2.98 13.41 -14.02
CA PRO A 212 2.20 13.65 -15.23
C PRO A 212 3.19 13.69 -16.40
N ALA A 213 2.86 12.99 -17.49
CA ALA A 213 3.26 13.49 -18.78
C ALA A 213 2.57 14.84 -18.90
N SER A 214 3.22 15.89 -18.40
CA SER A 214 3.01 17.22 -18.93
C SER A 214 3.37 17.04 -20.38
N THR A 215 2.39 16.69 -21.21
CA THR A 215 2.51 16.85 -22.65
C THR A 215 3.05 18.26 -22.78
N PRO A 216 4.29 18.47 -23.26
CA PRO A 216 4.71 19.81 -23.58
C PRO A 216 3.63 20.29 -24.52
N LEU A 217 2.88 21.34 -24.14
CA LEU A 217 1.97 21.99 -25.06
C LEU A 217 2.80 22.23 -26.32
N GLN A 218 2.50 21.49 -27.39
CA GLN A 218 3.21 21.74 -28.63
C GLN A 218 2.93 23.20 -28.97
N PRO A 219 3.96 24.01 -29.25
CA PRO A 219 3.74 25.38 -29.68
C PRO A 219 2.99 25.31 -31.02
N GLY A 220 1.67 25.44 -30.99
CA GLY A 220 0.85 25.37 -32.20
C GLY A 220 -0.57 24.81 -32.08
N GLU A 221 -1.00 24.23 -30.96
CA GLU A 221 -2.42 23.84 -30.84
C GLU A 221 -3.31 25.10 -30.65
N PRO A 222 -4.31 25.31 -31.53
CA PRO A 222 -5.25 26.42 -31.39
C PRO A 222 -6.08 26.20 -30.12
N GLY A 223 -5.98 27.15 -29.20
CA GLY A 223 -6.64 27.09 -27.90
C GLY A 223 -8.12 26.76 -27.99
N LEU A 224 -8.57 25.93 -27.06
CA LEU A 224 -9.99 25.72 -26.77
C LEU A 224 -10.71 27.08 -26.73
N PRO A 225 -11.89 27.21 -27.35
CA PRO A 225 -12.66 28.44 -27.27
C PRO A 225 -12.95 28.75 -25.80
N PRO A 226 -12.87 30.04 -25.40
CA PRO A 226 -13.13 30.42 -24.03
C PRO A 226 -14.55 29.98 -23.62
N PRO A 227 -14.75 29.57 -22.35
CA PRO A 227 -16.07 29.24 -21.86
C PRO A 227 -17.03 30.43 -22.03
N PRO A 228 -18.31 30.18 -22.31
CA PRO A 228 -19.28 31.24 -22.52
C PRO A 228 -19.34 32.14 -21.29
N GLN A 229 -19.10 33.44 -21.49
CA GLN A 229 -19.20 34.42 -20.41
C GLN A 229 -20.66 34.47 -19.95
N LEU A 230 -20.90 34.15 -18.68
CA LEU A 230 -22.16 34.42 -18.02
C LEU A 230 -22.47 35.91 -18.14
N GLY A 231 -23.60 36.20 -18.77
CA GLY A 231 -24.08 37.56 -19.03
C GLY A 231 -24.18 38.39 -17.76
N GLN A 232 -23.75 39.64 -17.86
CA GLN A 232 -23.93 40.65 -16.83
C GLN A 232 -25.41 40.84 -16.49
N PRO A 233 -25.76 41.08 -15.21
CA PRO A 233 -27.13 41.38 -14.82
C PRO A 233 -27.53 42.74 -15.37
N GLY A 234 -28.49 42.73 -16.28
CA GLY A 234 -29.10 43.90 -16.88
C GLY A 234 -29.95 44.69 -15.89
N ARG A 235 -29.81 46.02 -16.04
CA ARG A 235 -30.56 47.14 -15.47
C ARG A 235 -32.00 46.85 -15.03
N ALA A 236 -32.32 47.42 -13.87
CA ALA A 236 -33.65 47.70 -13.37
C ALA A 236 -34.54 48.41 -14.41
N PHE A 237 -35.74 47.87 -14.61
CA PHE A 237 -36.89 48.60 -15.12
C PHE A 237 -37.87 48.83 -13.97
N THR A 238 -38.06 50.09 -13.63
CA THR A 238 -39.19 50.60 -12.85
C THR A 238 -40.43 50.76 -13.73
N SER A 239 -41.60 50.80 -13.07
CA SER A 239 -42.92 51.31 -13.52
C SER A 239 -43.82 50.33 -14.28
N VAL A 240 -45.15 50.27 -14.12
CA VAL A 240 -46.19 50.83 -13.20
C VAL A 240 -47.48 50.05 -13.56
N GLY A 241 -48.31 49.76 -12.56
CA GLY A 241 -49.78 49.81 -12.70
C GLY A 241 -50.52 48.53 -13.13
N GLY A 242 -51.54 48.17 -12.34
CA GLY A 242 -52.57 47.21 -12.79
C GLY A 242 -53.34 46.51 -11.67
N PHE A 243 -54.13 47.28 -10.92
CA PHE A 243 -55.19 46.82 -10.02
C PHE A 243 -56.27 46.02 -10.79
N LEU A 244 -56.71 44.85 -10.30
CA LEU A 244 -58.14 44.52 -10.18
C LEU A 244 -58.37 43.30 -9.28
N GLU A 245 -59.26 43.50 -8.31
CA GLU A 245 -59.88 42.50 -7.44
C GLU A 245 -60.71 41.48 -8.25
N ARG A 246 -60.83 40.25 -7.74
CA ARG A 246 -62.15 39.68 -7.43
C ARG A 246 -62.08 38.42 -6.57
N GLU A 247 -62.97 38.44 -5.59
CA GLU A 247 -63.40 37.36 -4.71
C GLU A 247 -63.85 36.11 -5.48
N THR A 248 -63.51 34.93 -4.96
CA THR A 248 -64.46 33.92 -4.45
C THR A 248 -63.70 32.77 -3.80
#